data_AF-A0A6P5ZK53-F1
#
_entry.id   AF-A0A6P5ZK53-F1
#
_cell.length_a   1.000
_cell.length_b   1.000
_cell.length_c   1.000
_cell.angle_alpha   90.00
_cell.angle_beta   90.00
_cell.angle_gamma   90.00
#
_symmetry.space_group_name_H-M   'P 1'
#
loop_
_entity.id
_entity.type
_entity.pdbx_description
1 polymer ?
#
loop_
_entity_poly.entity_id
_entity_poly.type
_entity_poly.pdbx_seq_one_letter_code
_entity_poly.pdbx_strand_id
1 'polypeptide(L)'
;MPPSALHRLASLHVEYPMLFELTNAPAERISHCGVLEFVADEGLIYVPYWMMENMLLQEGDIVQVKNASLPKGTYVKLQPHANDFLDISNPKAILETALRNYSCLTIGDTIMVPYNNKKYYINIVETKPTPAVSIIETDCEVDFAPPLDCKEPEKPAPSLRSNNIAPKGFSLFFFFSFFSL
;
A
#
# COMPACT_ATOMS: atom_id res chain seq x y z
N MET A 1 2.89 -19.17 -2.78
CA MET A 1 1.68 -20.02 -2.61
C MET A 1 1.99 -21.46 -3.00
N PRO A 2 1.18 -22.48 -2.67
CA PRO A 2 1.49 -23.86 -3.07
C PRO A 2 1.14 -24.12 -4.54
N PRO A 3 1.84 -25.04 -5.24
CA PRO A 3 1.55 -25.41 -6.63
C PRO A 3 0.09 -25.81 -6.88
N SER A 4 -0.56 -26.49 -5.92
CA SER A 4 -1.98 -26.87 -6.03
C SER A 4 -2.92 -25.67 -6.24
N ALA A 5 -2.59 -24.50 -5.69
CA ALA A 5 -3.37 -23.28 -5.86
C ALA A 5 -3.36 -22.83 -7.33
N LEU A 6 -2.23 -22.93 -8.02
CA LEU A 6 -2.12 -22.58 -9.45
C LEU A 6 -3.01 -23.47 -10.32
N HIS A 7 -3.02 -24.78 -10.07
CA HIS A 7 -3.89 -25.72 -10.78
C HIS A 7 -5.38 -25.37 -10.59
N ARG A 8 -5.78 -24.98 -9.39
CA ARG A 8 -7.15 -24.52 -9.11
C ARG A 8 -7.47 -23.23 -9.85
N LEU A 9 -6.58 -22.24 -9.82
CA LEU A 9 -6.76 -20.96 -10.52
C LEU A 9 -6.88 -21.15 -12.03
N ALA A 10 -6.07 -22.04 -12.61
CA ALA A 10 -6.16 -22.41 -14.02
C ALA A 10 -7.52 -23.02 -14.38
N SER A 11 -8.05 -23.92 -13.53
CA SER A 11 -9.39 -24.50 -13.74
C SER A 11 -10.53 -23.46 -13.67
N LEU A 12 -10.32 -22.41 -12.87
CA LEU A 12 -11.25 -21.29 -12.72
C LEU A 12 -11.07 -20.23 -13.83
N HIS A 13 -10.13 -20.43 -14.76
CA HIS A 13 -9.80 -19.47 -15.83
C HIS A 13 -9.45 -18.08 -15.28
N VAL A 14 -8.76 -18.02 -14.14
CA VAL A 14 -8.27 -16.74 -13.58
C VAL A 14 -7.13 -16.22 -14.45
N GLU A 15 -7.34 -15.07 -15.07
CA GLU A 15 -6.35 -14.38 -15.88
C GLU A 15 -5.36 -13.60 -15.02
N TYR A 16 -4.20 -13.27 -15.60
CA TYR A 16 -3.23 -12.38 -14.98
C TYR A 16 -3.75 -10.93 -14.98
N PRO A 17 -3.50 -10.12 -13.93
CA PRO A 17 -2.78 -10.47 -12.70
C PRO A 17 -3.60 -11.28 -11.70
N MET A 18 -2.97 -12.31 -11.12
CA MET A 18 -3.56 -13.10 -10.05
C MET A 18 -3.45 -12.36 -8.72
N LEU A 19 -4.55 -11.72 -8.31
CA LEU A 19 -4.67 -11.01 -7.05
C LEU A 19 -5.48 -11.82 -6.04
N PHE A 20 -5.19 -11.58 -4.76
CA PHE A 20 -5.81 -12.27 -3.64
C PHE A 20 -6.18 -11.30 -2.54
N GLU A 21 -7.34 -11.53 -1.94
CA GLU A 21 -7.74 -10.98 -0.65
C GLU A 21 -7.21 -11.93 0.44
N LEU A 22 -6.48 -11.37 1.39
CA LEU A 22 -6.04 -12.03 2.61
C LEU A 22 -6.87 -11.50 3.77
N THR A 23 -7.49 -12.41 4.50
CA THR A 23 -8.34 -12.09 5.66
C THR A 23 -7.80 -12.77 6.91
N ASN A 24 -7.40 -11.95 7.89
CA ASN A 24 -7.12 -12.35 9.27
C ASN A 24 -8.38 -12.07 10.11
N ALA A 25 -9.26 -13.07 10.21
CA ALA A 25 -10.55 -12.93 10.90
C ALA A 25 -10.41 -12.54 12.39
N PRO A 26 -9.52 -13.16 13.19
CA PRO A 26 -9.30 -12.79 14.60
C PRO A 26 -8.93 -11.32 14.83
N ALA A 27 -8.16 -10.72 13.92
CA ALA A 27 -7.71 -9.33 14.02
C ALA A 27 -8.63 -8.35 13.25
N GLU A 28 -9.69 -8.85 12.62
CA GLU A 28 -10.56 -8.10 11.71
C GLU A 28 -9.78 -7.32 10.63
N ARG A 29 -8.70 -7.92 10.13
CA ARG A 29 -7.84 -7.32 9.09
C ARG A 29 -8.07 -7.98 7.74
N ILE A 30 -8.21 -7.13 6.73
CA ILE A 30 -8.30 -7.51 5.32
C ILE A 30 -7.26 -6.70 4.56
N SER A 31 -6.47 -7.38 3.74
CA SER A 31 -5.49 -6.77 2.85
C SER A 31 -5.50 -7.51 1.51
N HIS A 32 -4.85 -6.95 0.50
CA HIS A 32 -4.76 -7.56 -0.82
C HIS A 32 -3.30 -7.68 -1.25
N CYS A 33 -2.98 -8.75 -1.97
CA CYS A 33 -1.66 -8.94 -2.57
C CYS A 33 -1.74 -9.67 -3.90
N GLY A 34 -0.67 -9.53 -4.70
CA GLY A 34 -0.41 -10.43 -5.81
C GLY A 34 0.32 -11.71 -5.34
N VAL A 35 0.50 -12.64 -6.27
CA VAL A 35 1.38 -13.80 -6.09
C VAL A 35 2.65 -13.62 -6.90
N LEU A 36 3.80 -13.88 -6.27
CA LEU A 36 5.09 -13.92 -6.96
C LEU A 36 5.31 -15.30 -7.58
N GLU A 37 5.28 -16.36 -6.77
CA GLU A 37 5.57 -17.72 -7.19
C GLU A 37 4.72 -18.77 -6.44
N PHE A 38 4.56 -19.93 -7.10
CA PHE A 38 3.84 -21.08 -6.58
C PHE A 38 4.80 -22.21 -6.18
N VAL A 39 5.58 -21.97 -5.11
CA VAL A 39 6.66 -22.87 -4.64
C VAL A 39 6.53 -23.30 -3.17
N ALA A 40 5.46 -22.91 -2.48
CA ALA A 40 5.27 -23.23 -1.06
C ALA A 40 4.79 -24.69 -0.85
N ASP A 41 5.03 -25.23 0.34
CA ASP A 41 4.46 -26.51 0.74
C ASP A 41 2.92 -26.45 0.82
N GLU A 42 2.27 -27.59 0.62
CA GLU A 42 0.82 -27.69 0.65
C GLU A 42 0.24 -27.24 1.99
N GLY A 43 -0.79 -26.40 1.93
CA GLY A 43 -1.39 -25.77 3.10
C GLY A 43 -0.65 -24.55 3.66
N LEU A 44 0.49 -24.16 3.08
CA LEU A 44 1.26 -22.99 3.50
C LEU A 44 1.24 -21.87 2.45
N ILE A 45 1.27 -20.63 2.93
CA ILE A 45 1.62 -19.45 2.13
C ILE A 45 2.78 -18.73 2.81
N TYR A 46 3.67 -18.17 2.01
CA TYR A 46 4.72 -17.28 2.50
C TYR A 46 4.31 -15.84 2.17
N VAL A 47 4.35 -15.00 3.19
CA VAL A 47 4.05 -13.57 3.11
C VAL A 47 5.24 -12.77 3.63
N PRO A 48 5.56 -11.60 3.06
CA PRO A 48 6.64 -10.76 3.57
C PRO A 48 6.39 -10.33 5.02
N TYR A 49 7.46 -10.18 5.81
CA TYR A 49 7.35 -9.74 7.21
C TYR A 49 6.56 -8.44 7.39
N TRP A 50 6.73 -7.44 6.53
CA TRP A 50 5.97 -6.19 6.61
C TRP A 50 4.46 -6.42 6.45
N MET A 51 4.06 -7.42 5.65
CA MET A 51 2.66 -7.76 5.43
C MET A 51 2.10 -8.52 6.63
N MET A 52 2.91 -9.36 7.27
CA MET A 52 2.55 -9.99 8.55
C MET A 52 2.33 -8.94 9.63
N GLU A 53 3.22 -7.96 9.76
CA GLU A 53 3.07 -6.83 10.69
C GLU A 53 1.78 -6.04 10.40
N ASN A 54 1.53 -5.70 9.13
CA ASN A 54 0.32 -4.99 8.70
C ASN A 54 -0.97 -5.75 9.02
N MET A 55 -0.96 -7.06 8.83
CA MET A 55 -2.11 -7.93 9.07
C MET A 55 -2.20 -8.46 10.50
N LEU A 56 -1.26 -8.11 11.38
CA LEU A 56 -1.14 -8.61 12.76
C LEU A 56 -1.06 -10.14 12.82
N LEU A 57 -0.22 -10.73 11.98
CA LEU A 57 0.01 -12.17 11.86
C LEU A 57 1.30 -12.62 12.55
N GLN A 58 1.27 -13.82 13.10
CA GLN A 58 2.42 -14.59 13.58
C GLN A 58 2.67 -15.81 12.69
N GLU A 59 3.87 -16.39 12.82
CA GLU A 59 4.20 -17.63 12.13
C GLU A 59 3.26 -18.76 12.58
N GLY A 60 2.65 -19.45 11.62
CA GLY A 60 1.68 -20.52 11.87
C GLY A 60 0.23 -20.05 11.98
N ASP A 61 -0.04 -18.74 11.92
CA ASP A 61 -1.41 -18.23 11.89
C ASP A 61 -2.15 -18.65 10.61
N ILE A 62 -3.45 -18.89 10.76
CA ILE A 62 -4.33 -19.26 9.65
C ILE A 62 -4.89 -17.98 9.01
N VAL A 63 -4.61 -17.82 7.72
CA VAL A 63 -5.14 -16.72 6.90
C VAL A 63 -6.08 -17.29 5.86
N GLN A 64 -7.23 -16.63 5.66
CA GLN A 64 -8.11 -16.97 4.56
C GLN A 64 -7.63 -16.27 3.29
N VAL A 65 -7.44 -17.05 2.22
CA VAL A 65 -7.01 -16.55 0.92
C VAL A 65 -8.14 -16.73 -0.08
N LYS A 66 -8.53 -15.64 -0.73
CA LYS A 66 -9.59 -15.64 -1.75
C LYS A 66 -9.08 -14.96 -3.01
N ASN A 67 -9.35 -15.52 -4.19
CA ASN A 67 -9.05 -14.82 -5.43
C ASN A 67 -9.89 -13.54 -5.53
N ALA A 68 -9.23 -12.44 -5.92
CA ALA A 68 -9.82 -11.12 -6.03
C ALA A 68 -9.59 -10.54 -7.42
N SER A 69 -10.57 -9.79 -7.92
CA SER A 69 -10.44 -8.97 -9.13
C SER A 69 -10.56 -7.51 -8.72
N LEU A 70 -9.46 -6.77 -8.78
CA LEU A 70 -9.41 -5.37 -8.37
C LEU A 70 -9.40 -4.45 -9.60
N PRO A 71 -10.18 -3.37 -9.62
CA PRO A 71 -10.11 -2.38 -10.69
C PRO A 71 -8.75 -1.66 -10.65
N LYS A 72 -8.32 -1.14 -11.80
CA LYS A 72 -7.11 -0.31 -11.89
C LYS A 72 -7.29 0.97 -11.07
N GLY A 73 -6.29 1.30 -10.26
CA GLY A 73 -6.26 2.49 -9.44
C GLY A 73 -6.07 3.74 -10.29
N THR A 74 -6.90 4.74 -10.05
CA THR A 74 -6.80 6.06 -10.71
C THR A 74 -6.25 7.12 -9.77
N TYR A 75 -6.42 6.94 -8.46
CA TYR A 75 -5.92 7.84 -7.43
C TYR A 75 -5.58 7.06 -6.17
N VAL A 76 -4.50 7.42 -5.50
CA VAL A 76 -4.20 6.99 -4.13
C VAL A 76 -3.65 8.15 -3.29
N LYS A 77 -4.04 8.18 -2.02
CA LYS A 77 -3.53 9.11 -1.03
C LYS A 77 -2.64 8.38 -0.04
N LEU A 78 -1.40 8.83 0.03
CA LEU A 78 -0.34 8.21 0.82
C LEU A 78 0.01 9.08 2.02
N GLN A 79 0.20 8.46 3.18
CA GLN A 79 0.64 9.16 4.38
C GLN A 79 1.95 8.54 4.90
N PRO A 80 3.09 9.22 4.70
CA PRO A 80 4.35 8.80 5.30
C PRO A 80 4.26 8.80 6.83
N HIS A 81 4.92 7.85 7.49
CA HIS A 81 4.99 7.85 8.96
C HIS A 81 5.93 8.93 9.49
N ALA A 82 6.99 9.24 8.73
CA ALA A 82 8.02 10.17 9.12
C ALA A 82 8.28 11.25 8.05
N ASN A 83 8.57 12.47 8.50
CA ASN A 83 8.87 13.62 7.63
C ASN A 83 10.14 13.42 6.80
N ASP A 84 11.06 12.60 7.30
CA ASP A 84 12.33 12.32 6.64
C ASP A 84 12.18 11.68 5.25
N PHE A 85 11.03 11.05 4.95
CA PHE A 85 10.70 10.58 3.61
C PHE A 85 10.46 11.75 2.64
N LEU A 86 9.83 12.83 3.12
CA LEU A 86 9.56 14.03 2.32
C LEU A 86 10.83 14.87 2.10
N ASP A 87 11.80 14.78 3.02
CA ASP A 87 13.09 15.49 2.92
C ASP A 87 14.08 14.85 1.93
N ILE A 88 13.76 13.68 1.36
CA ILE A 88 14.60 13.03 0.36
C ILE A 88 14.61 13.89 -0.91
N SER A 89 15.74 13.93 -1.63
CA SER A 89 15.88 14.77 -2.83
C SER A 89 14.94 14.38 -3.98
N ASN A 90 14.53 13.11 -4.05
CA ASN A 90 13.59 12.62 -5.08
C ASN A 90 12.68 11.50 -4.52
N PRO A 91 11.70 11.84 -3.66
CA PRO A 91 10.80 10.86 -3.05
C PRO A 91 9.90 10.19 -4.10
N LYS A 92 9.65 10.90 -5.21
CA LYS A 92 8.87 10.42 -6.35
C LYS A 92 9.49 9.17 -6.99
N ALA A 93 10.76 9.24 -7.38
CA ALA A 93 11.44 8.11 -8.04
C ALA A 93 11.57 6.89 -7.11
N ILE A 94 11.75 7.12 -5.82
CA ILE A 94 11.82 6.05 -4.81
C ILE A 94 10.48 5.35 -4.70
N LEU A 95 9.39 6.12 -4.64
CA LEU A 95 8.05 5.58 -4.59
C LEU A 95 7.71 4.81 -5.87
N GLU A 96 8.05 5.32 -7.07
CA GLU A 96 7.88 4.58 -8.33
C GLU A 96 8.59 3.24 -8.30
N THR A 97 9.84 3.24 -7.87
CA THR A 97 10.67 2.04 -7.83
C THR A 97 10.12 1.04 -6.82
N ALA A 98 9.67 1.51 -5.67
CA ALA A 98 9.10 0.67 -4.63
C ALA A 98 7.76 0.08 -5.04
N LEU A 99 6.84 0.91 -5.56
CA LEU A 99 5.48 0.51 -5.95
C LEU A 99 5.45 -0.49 -7.10
N ARG A 100 6.50 -0.57 -7.94
CA ARG A 100 6.65 -1.66 -8.94
C ARG A 100 6.65 -3.06 -8.31
N ASN A 101 7.04 -3.17 -7.03
CA ASN A 101 7.03 -4.45 -6.31
C ASN A 101 5.68 -4.75 -5.63
N TYR A 102 4.69 -3.87 -5.79
CA TYR A 102 3.35 -4.02 -5.25
C TYR A 102 2.34 -4.20 -6.38
N SER A 103 1.47 -5.19 -6.25
CA SER A 103 0.43 -5.46 -7.24
C SER A 103 -0.84 -4.64 -7.01
N CYS A 104 -1.10 -4.29 -5.75
CA CYS A 104 -2.31 -3.62 -5.33
C CYS A 104 -2.07 -2.83 -4.05
N LEU A 105 -2.99 -1.91 -3.76
CA LEU A 105 -3.02 -1.09 -2.55
C LEU A 105 -4.43 -1.16 -1.95
N THR A 106 -4.52 -1.27 -0.62
CA THR A 106 -5.78 -1.30 0.14
C THR A 106 -5.78 -0.20 1.18
N ILE A 107 -6.88 0.55 1.31
CA ILE A 107 -7.05 1.54 2.37
C ILE A 107 -6.87 0.89 3.74
N GLY A 108 -6.09 1.53 4.60
CA GLY A 108 -5.78 1.04 5.94
C GLY A 108 -4.54 0.17 6.02
N ASP A 109 -3.97 -0.25 4.88
CA ASP A 109 -2.68 -0.93 4.85
C ASP A 109 -1.52 0.05 5.06
N THR A 110 -0.43 -0.49 5.61
CA THR A 110 0.88 0.15 5.66
C THR A 110 1.84 -0.61 4.76
N ILE A 111 2.39 0.08 3.75
CA ILE A 111 3.44 -0.47 2.89
C ILE A 111 4.83 -0.06 3.39
N MET A 112 5.83 -0.88 3.07
CA MET A 112 7.23 -0.64 3.42
C MET A 112 8.05 -0.30 2.17
N VAL A 113 8.68 0.86 2.18
CA VAL A 113 9.54 1.37 1.12
C VAL A 113 11.00 1.34 1.58
N PRO A 114 11.84 0.43 1.05
CA PRO A 114 13.25 0.39 1.39
C PRO A 114 14.03 1.44 0.59
N TYR A 115 14.80 2.29 1.28
CA TYR A 115 15.69 3.27 0.64
C TYR A 115 16.89 3.60 1.54
N ASN A 116 18.10 3.64 0.97
CA ASN A 116 19.36 3.93 1.68
C ASN A 116 19.53 3.15 3.00
N ASN A 117 19.28 1.83 2.96
CA ASN A 117 19.33 0.93 4.12
C ASN A 117 18.35 1.29 5.26
N LYS A 118 17.35 2.14 4.96
CA LYS A 118 16.27 2.50 5.87
C LYS A 118 14.94 1.99 5.32
N LYS A 119 14.06 1.58 6.24
CA LYS A 119 12.67 1.22 5.94
C LYS A 119 11.78 2.42 6.23
N TYR A 120 11.08 2.90 5.22
CA TYR A 120 10.06 3.94 5.36
C TYR A 120 8.69 3.28 5.32
N TYR A 121 7.82 3.64 6.25
CA TYR A 121 6.46 3.11 6.32
C TYR A 121 5.48 4.18 5.84
N ILE A 122 4.54 3.77 4.99
CA ILE A 122 3.58 4.68 4.35
C ILE A 122 2.20 4.04 4.44
N ASN A 123 1.25 4.77 5.03
CA ASN A 123 -0.15 4.36 5.08
C ASN A 123 -0.86 4.66 3.77
N ILE A 124 -1.76 3.76 3.38
CA ILE A 124 -2.71 3.98 2.31
C ILE A 124 -3.99 4.57 2.93
N VAL A 125 -4.22 5.86 2.70
CA VAL A 125 -5.32 6.59 3.36
C VAL A 125 -6.57 6.61 2.48
N GLU A 126 -6.40 6.71 1.17
CA GLU A 126 -7.51 6.75 0.21
C GLU A 126 -7.08 6.09 -1.09
N THR A 127 -8.03 5.45 -1.77
CA THR A 127 -7.84 4.87 -3.11
C THR A 127 -9.11 5.07 -3.94
N LYS A 128 -8.97 5.18 -5.26
CA LYS A 128 -10.11 5.24 -6.21
C LYS A 128 -9.86 4.28 -7.38
N PRO A 129 -10.91 3.61 -7.90
CA PRO A 129 -12.35 3.84 -7.61
C PRO A 129 -12.89 3.09 -6.38
N THR A 130 -12.14 2.15 -5.83
CA THR A 130 -12.58 1.28 -4.73
C THR A 130 -11.57 1.30 -3.58
N PRO A 131 -11.93 0.83 -2.37
CA PRO A 131 -11.01 0.76 -1.23
C PRO A 131 -9.79 -0.13 -1.43
N ALA A 132 -9.83 -1.06 -2.38
CA ALA A 132 -8.68 -1.84 -2.84
C ALA A 132 -8.56 -1.69 -4.35
N VAL A 133 -7.36 -1.42 -4.85
CA VAL A 133 -7.09 -1.16 -6.26
C VAL A 133 -5.85 -1.89 -6.74
N SER A 134 -5.85 -2.31 -8.00
CA SER A 134 -4.66 -2.80 -8.68
C SER A 134 -3.81 -1.62 -9.17
N ILE A 135 -2.50 -1.68 -8.94
CA ILE A 135 -1.54 -0.67 -9.45
C ILE A 135 -0.66 -1.21 -10.57
N ILE A 136 -0.94 -2.42 -11.05
CA ILE A 136 -0.21 -3.03 -12.17
C ILE A 136 -0.56 -2.29 -13.46
N GLU A 137 0.46 -1.82 -14.16
CA GLU A 137 0.34 -1.21 -15.50
C GLU A 137 -0.79 -0.17 -15.57
N THR A 138 -0.84 0.72 -14.58
CA THR A 138 -1.83 1.79 -14.52
C THR A 138 -1.16 3.12 -14.32
N ASP A 139 -1.77 4.17 -14.87
CA ASP A 139 -1.41 5.53 -14.51
C ASP A 139 -2.20 5.91 -13.26
N CYS A 140 -1.53 5.97 -12.11
CA CYS A 140 -2.18 6.30 -10.85
C CYS A 140 -1.76 7.70 -10.38
N GLU A 141 -2.73 8.54 -10.08
CA GLU A 141 -2.48 9.81 -9.43
C GLU A 141 -2.14 9.59 -7.95
N VAL A 142 -1.06 10.21 -7.47
CA VAL A 142 -0.67 10.12 -6.05
C VAL A 142 -0.71 11.49 -5.40
N ASP A 143 -1.34 11.53 -4.23
CA ASP A 143 -1.37 12.67 -3.31
C ASP A 143 -0.77 12.28 -1.96
N PHE A 144 -0.20 13.26 -1.24
CA PHE A 144 0.43 13.04 0.05
C PHE A 144 -0.35 13.74 1.17
N ALA A 145 -0.74 12.96 2.18
CA ALA A 145 -1.22 13.50 3.44
C ALA A 145 -0.03 13.95 4.32
N PRO A 146 -0.26 14.85 5.29
CA PRO A 146 0.76 15.21 6.27
C PRO A 146 1.30 13.98 7.01
N PRO A 147 2.62 13.88 7.22
CA PRO A 147 3.23 12.78 7.97
C PRO A 147 2.67 12.62 9.38
N LEU A 148 2.67 11.38 9.89
CA LEU A 148 2.17 11.09 11.24
C LEU A 148 3.00 11.76 12.34
N ASP A 149 4.30 11.95 12.11
CA ASP A 149 5.23 12.58 13.06
C ASP A 149 5.27 14.11 12.97
N CYS A 150 4.46 14.73 12.08
CA CYS A 150 4.29 16.18 12.07
C CYS A 150 3.68 16.62 13.40
N LYS A 151 4.54 17.08 14.32
CA LYS A 151 4.11 17.83 15.49
C LYS A 151 3.45 19.11 14.99
N GLU A 152 2.15 19.24 15.24
CA GLU A 152 1.47 20.52 15.12
C GLU A 152 2.25 21.53 15.99
N PRO A 153 2.79 22.63 15.44
CA PRO A 153 3.49 23.59 16.26
C PRO A 153 2.50 24.07 17.31
N GLU A 154 2.81 23.85 18.59
CA GLU A 154 2.00 24.32 19.71
C GLU A 154 1.68 25.79 19.46
N LYS A 155 0.41 26.10 19.17
CA LYS A 155 -0.04 27.48 18.99
C LYS A 155 0.40 28.25 20.25
N PRO A 156 1.21 29.33 20.11
CA PRO A 156 1.33 30.29 21.19
C PRO A 156 -0.09 30.75 21.54
N ALA A 157 -0.41 30.79 22.83
CA ALA A 157 -1.71 31.19 23.35
C ALA A 157 -2.26 32.43 22.62
N PRO A 158 -3.57 32.52 22.38
CA PRO A 158 -4.13 33.48 21.43
C PRO A 158 -4.00 34.92 21.95
N SER A 159 -3.06 35.69 21.38
CA SER A 159 -3.20 37.13 21.32
C SER A 159 -4.10 37.47 20.13
N LEU A 160 -5.31 37.94 20.42
CA LEU A 160 -6.27 38.47 19.45
C LEU A 160 -5.59 39.39 18.42
N ARG A 161 -5.62 39.01 17.13
CA ARG A 161 -5.84 39.91 15.98
C ARG A 161 -5.98 39.15 14.67
N SER A 162 -6.99 39.58 13.92
CA SER A 162 -7.45 39.14 12.61
C SER A 162 -6.34 39.05 11.56
N ASN A 163 -6.26 37.94 10.83
CA ASN A 163 -6.49 37.86 9.37
C ASN A 163 -6.21 36.45 8.83
N ASN A 164 -7.00 36.08 7.83
CA ASN A 164 -6.98 34.86 7.05
C ASN A 164 -5.57 34.35 6.69
N ILE A 165 -5.36 33.03 6.80
CA ILE A 165 -4.78 32.13 5.78
C ILE A 165 -5.02 30.69 6.28
N ALA A 166 -5.75 29.88 5.51
CA ALA A 166 -5.86 28.45 5.73
C ALA A 166 -4.51 27.76 5.43
N PRO A 167 -4.08 26.74 6.20
CA PRO A 167 -2.88 26.00 5.84
C PRO A 167 -3.14 25.30 4.50
N LYS A 168 -2.35 25.66 3.48
CA LYS A 168 -2.36 24.97 2.20
C LYS A 168 -1.81 23.56 2.46
N GLY A 169 -2.69 22.56 2.47
CA GLY A 169 -2.26 21.19 2.18
C GLY A 169 -1.46 21.23 0.88
N PHE A 170 -0.24 20.68 0.93
CA PHE A 170 0.63 20.62 -0.24
C PHE A 170 0.08 19.53 -1.16
N SER A 171 -0.86 19.91 -2.02
CA SER A 171 -1.39 19.01 -3.04
C SER A 171 -0.38 18.95 -4.18
N LEU A 172 0.37 17.86 -4.24
CA LEU A 172 1.36 17.63 -5.28
C LEU A 172 0.85 16.49 -6.15
N PHE A 173 0.07 16.85 -7.17
CA PHE A 173 -0.49 15.93 -8.15
C PHE A 173 0.63 15.31 -8.99
N PHE A 174 0.82 14.00 -8.90
CA PHE A 174 1.70 13.27 -9.79
C PHE A 174 0.98 12.13 -10.47
N PHE A 175 1.09 12.06 -11.79
CA PHE A 175 0.81 10.85 -12.55
C PHE A 175 2.04 9.94 -12.48
N PHE A 176 1.82 8.71 -12.02
CA PHE A 176 2.81 7.64 -12.08
C PHE A 176 2.49 6.68 -13.20
N SER A 177 3.42 6.51 -14.13
CA SER A 177 3.28 5.55 -15.21
C SER A 177 4.06 4.29 -14.93
N PHE A 178 3.36 3.22 -14.51
CA PHE A 178 3.95 1.91 -14.30
C PHE A 178 4.08 1.17 -15.64
N PHE A 179 4.89 1.68 -16.57
CA PHE A 179 5.17 0.95 -17.80
C PHE A 179 6.08 -0.27 -17.53
N SER A 180 5.62 -1.43 -17.98
CA SER A 180 6.40 -2.67 -18.12
C SER A 180 7.69 -2.41 -18.90
N LEU A 181 8.79 -2.96 -18.40
CA LEU A 181 10.06 -3.08 -19.12
C LEU A 181 10.01 -4.34 -19.99
#